data_AF-A0A7S2JB97-F1
#
_entry.id   AF-A0A7S2JB97-F1
#
_cell.length_a   1.000
_cell.length_b   1.000
_cell.length_c   1.000
_cell.angle_alpha   90.00
_cell.angle_beta   90.00
_cell.angle_gamma   90.00
#
_symmetry.space_group_name_H-M   'P 1'
#
loop_
_entity.id
_entity.type
_entity.pdbx_description
1 polymer ?
#
loop_
_entity_poly.entity_id
_entity_poly.type
_entity_poly.pdbx_seq_one_letter_code
_entity_poly.pdbx_strand_id
1 'polypeptide(L)'
;LKPFRLKTGRFQRVSSAIPTCDPSAMTNFSLSSVAELLFWLPASVDLLLLVGTFSMFYKGGVEWFLENVPVSAARVKREDLSPEARSAADAVFEVLMIAYSAYGVLLPLCFGWAGFVDPGMRPAFCAAMTLLMFAKVRLFYVRPDRSDPEAQAKIKSLFYFDLPCYGGYVLWSWARSLL
;
A
#
# COMPACT_ATOMS: atom_id res chain seq x y z
N LEU A 1 -32.83 -54.91 27.33
CA LEU A 1 -32.31 -54.88 25.94
C LEU A 1 -33.49 -54.68 24.99
N LYS A 2 -33.69 -53.47 24.46
CA LYS A 2 -34.75 -53.15 23.48
C LYS A 2 -34.17 -53.21 22.06
N PRO A 3 -34.89 -53.76 21.06
CA PRO A 3 -34.36 -53.91 19.70
C PRO A 3 -34.40 -52.61 18.90
N PHE A 4 -33.32 -52.36 18.16
CA PHE A 4 -33.09 -51.22 17.28
C PHE A 4 -33.78 -51.47 15.93
N ARG A 5 -34.72 -50.60 15.53
CA ARG A 5 -35.49 -50.71 14.28
C ARG A 5 -34.83 -49.82 13.22
N LEU A 6 -34.18 -50.43 12.22
CA LEU A 6 -33.63 -49.73 11.05
C LEU A 6 -34.76 -49.21 10.15
N LYS A 7 -34.86 -47.88 10.02
CA LYS A 7 -35.69 -47.21 9.01
C LYS A 7 -34.91 -47.13 7.70
N THR A 8 -35.41 -47.80 6.67
CA THR A 8 -34.95 -47.67 5.28
C THR A 8 -35.25 -46.26 4.75
N GLY A 9 -34.19 -45.48 4.55
CA GLY A 9 -34.23 -44.16 3.94
C GLY A 9 -34.40 -44.25 2.42
N ARG A 10 -35.38 -43.50 1.91
CA ARG A 10 -35.72 -43.32 0.50
C ARG A 10 -34.52 -42.78 -0.28
N PHE A 11 -34.16 -43.45 -1.38
CA PHE A 11 -33.24 -42.95 -2.39
C PHE A 11 -33.84 -41.71 -3.07
N GLN A 12 -33.35 -40.51 -2.73
CA GLN A 12 -33.65 -39.28 -3.46
C GLN A 12 -32.75 -39.23 -4.70
N ARG A 13 -33.40 -39.13 -5.86
CA ARG A 13 -32.78 -39.00 -7.18
C ARG A 13 -32.08 -37.65 -7.25
N VAL A 14 -30.74 -37.64 -7.28
CA VAL A 14 -29.93 -36.44 -7.52
C VAL A 14 -30.19 -36.00 -8.97
N SER A 15 -31.02 -34.96 -9.13
CA SER A 15 -31.18 -34.27 -10.40
C SER A 15 -30.00 -33.31 -10.54
N SER A 16 -29.09 -33.63 -11.45
CA SER A 16 -27.98 -32.76 -11.86
C SER A 16 -28.53 -31.56 -12.62
N ALA A 17 -29.01 -30.56 -11.90
CA ALA A 17 -29.24 -29.23 -12.44
C ALA A 17 -27.87 -28.58 -12.64
N ILE A 18 -27.45 -28.47 -13.90
CA ILE A 18 -26.31 -27.64 -14.29
C ILE A 18 -26.66 -26.20 -13.87
N PRO A 19 -25.87 -25.55 -12.99
CA PRO A 19 -26.15 -24.17 -12.62
C PRO A 19 -25.98 -23.29 -13.86
N THR A 20 -27.10 -22.83 -14.41
CA THR A 20 -27.14 -21.77 -15.41
C THR A 20 -26.57 -20.52 -14.75
N CYS A 21 -25.37 -20.13 -15.17
CA CYS A 21 -24.73 -18.89 -14.73
C CYS A 21 -25.60 -17.72 -15.19
N ASP A 22 -26.27 -17.06 -14.25
CA ASP A 22 -27.13 -15.92 -14.52
C ASP A 22 -26.24 -14.71 -14.91
N PRO A 23 -26.32 -14.19 -16.14
CA PRO A 23 -25.46 -13.08 -16.59
C PRO A 23 -25.70 -11.77 -15.82
N SER A 24 -26.77 -11.68 -15.03
CA SER A 24 -27.02 -10.58 -14.10
C SER A 24 -26.08 -10.58 -12.88
N ALA A 25 -25.41 -11.69 -12.57
CA ALA A 25 -24.41 -11.76 -11.51
C ALA A 25 -23.07 -11.09 -11.89
N MET A 26 -22.78 -10.92 -13.20
CA MET A 26 -21.55 -10.26 -13.67
C MET A 26 -21.63 -8.73 -13.67
N THR A 27 -22.83 -8.14 -13.54
CA THR A 27 -23.02 -6.68 -13.58
C THR A 27 -23.10 -6.03 -12.20
N ASN A 28 -23.13 -6.82 -11.12
CA ASN A 28 -23.09 -6.34 -9.75
C ASN A 28 -21.66 -6.26 -9.20
N PHE A 29 -20.71 -5.72 -9.98
CA PHE A 29 -19.51 -5.15 -9.38
C PHE A 29 -19.96 -3.90 -8.61
N SER A 30 -20.39 -4.12 -7.37
CA SER A 30 -20.96 -3.08 -6.51
C SER A 30 -19.93 -1.96 -6.35
N LEU A 31 -20.38 -0.71 -6.33
CA LEU A 31 -19.53 0.44 -5.98
C LEU A 31 -18.79 0.24 -4.65
N SER A 32 -19.34 -0.58 -3.75
CA SER A 32 -18.67 -1.01 -2.52
C SER A 32 -17.40 -1.83 -2.79
N SER A 33 -17.40 -2.72 -3.80
CA SER A 33 -16.24 -3.52 -4.16
C SER A 33 -15.13 -2.68 -4.79
N VAL A 34 -15.49 -1.66 -5.58
CA VAL A 34 -14.52 -0.66 -6.08
C VAL A 34 -13.89 0.10 -4.92
N ALA A 35 -14.69 0.55 -3.94
CA ALA A 35 -14.20 1.27 -2.79
C ALA A 35 -13.24 0.43 -1.92
N GLU A 36 -13.56 -0.85 -1.69
CA GLU A 36 -12.64 -1.77 -1.00
C GLU A 36 -11.31 -1.91 -1.76
N LEU A 37 -11.36 -2.03 -3.10
CA LEU A 37 -10.16 -2.11 -3.92
C LEU A 37 -9.29 -0.84 -3.81
N LEU A 38 -9.91 0.35 -3.80
CA LEU A 38 -9.22 1.63 -3.66
C LEU A 38 -8.47 1.77 -2.33
N PHE A 39 -8.91 1.08 -1.27
CA PHE A 39 -8.21 1.05 0.01
C PHE A 39 -7.14 -0.05 0.07
N TRP A 40 -7.52 -1.30 -0.20
CA TRP A 40 -6.65 -2.46 0.05
C TRP A 40 -5.47 -2.53 -0.90
N LEU A 41 -5.67 -2.13 -2.17
CA LEU A 41 -4.63 -2.24 -3.19
C LEU A 41 -3.41 -1.35 -2.88
N PRO A 42 -3.54 -0.02 -2.72
CA PRO A 42 -2.38 0.82 -2.43
C PRO A 42 -1.80 0.51 -1.04
N ALA A 43 -2.64 0.22 -0.04
CA ALA A 43 -2.17 -0.09 1.31
C ALA A 43 -1.32 -1.37 1.35
N SER A 44 -1.69 -2.39 0.56
CA SER A 44 -0.91 -3.63 0.46
C SER A 44 0.41 -3.40 -0.27
N VAL A 45 0.40 -2.60 -1.34
CA VAL A 45 1.64 -2.23 -2.06
C VAL A 45 2.59 -1.46 -1.16
N ASP A 46 2.08 -0.48 -0.40
CA ASP A 46 2.88 0.28 0.56
C ASP A 46 3.45 -0.60 1.68
N LEU A 47 2.67 -1.57 2.17
CA LEU A 47 3.14 -2.52 3.18
C LEU A 47 4.25 -3.44 2.62
N LEU A 48 4.09 -3.95 1.40
CA LEU A 48 5.12 -4.75 0.74
C LEU A 48 6.37 -3.94 0.47
N LEU A 49 6.22 -2.69 0.02
CA LEU A 49 7.33 -1.80 -0.24
C LEU A 49 8.05 -1.44 1.05
N LEU A 50 7.32 -1.18 2.14
CA LEU A 50 7.89 -0.97 3.47
C LEU A 50 8.71 -2.18 3.92
N VAL A 51 8.14 -3.39 3.91
CA VAL A 51 8.84 -4.61 4.34
C VAL A 51 10.09 -4.86 3.49
N GLY A 52 9.97 -4.72 2.17
CA GLY A 52 11.07 -4.92 1.23
C GLY A 52 12.19 -3.91 1.42
N THR A 53 11.87 -2.61 1.36
CA THR A 53 12.86 -1.54 1.45
C THR A 53 13.49 -1.45 2.84
N PHE A 54 12.70 -1.62 3.91
CA PHE A 54 13.23 -1.67 5.27
C PHE A 54 14.23 -2.82 5.44
N SER A 55 13.90 -4.01 4.93
CA SER A 55 14.81 -5.17 4.99
C SER A 55 16.11 -4.92 4.24
N MET A 56 16.06 -4.21 3.10
CA MET A 56 17.25 -3.83 2.34
C MET A 56 18.09 -2.80 3.09
N PHE A 57 17.49 -1.73 3.62
CA PHE A 57 18.21 -0.73 4.42
C PHE A 57 18.80 -1.32 5.70
N TYR A 58 18.08 -2.19 6.39
CA TYR A 58 18.56 -2.82 7.62
C TYR A 58 19.75 -3.75 7.37
N LYS A 59 19.73 -4.52 6.28
CA LYS A 59 20.84 -5.45 5.93
C LYS A 59 22.02 -4.74 5.28
N GLY A 60 21.76 -3.75 4.43
CA GLY A 60 22.75 -3.08 3.61
C GLY A 60 23.34 -1.80 4.21
N GLY A 61 22.71 -1.27 5.27
CA GLY A 61 23.19 -0.10 5.99
C GLY A 61 23.25 1.18 5.15
N VAL A 62 24.13 2.09 5.57
CA VAL A 62 24.42 3.35 4.88
C VAL A 62 25.00 3.09 3.48
N GLU A 63 25.78 2.03 3.30
CA GLU A 63 26.39 1.69 2.02
C GLU A 63 25.32 1.46 0.95
N TRP A 64 24.31 0.64 1.26
CA TRP A 64 23.20 0.41 0.34
C TRP A 64 22.38 1.69 0.08
N PHE A 65 22.20 2.53 1.09
CA PHE A 65 21.54 3.83 0.95
C PHE A 65 22.29 4.73 -0.04
N LEU A 66 23.61 4.85 0.07
CA LEU A 66 24.42 5.68 -0.84
C LEU A 66 24.48 5.16 -2.27
N GLU A 67 24.40 3.83 -2.44
CA GLU A 67 24.39 3.20 -3.77
C GLU A 67 23.06 3.33 -4.50
N ASN A 68 21.94 3.37 -3.76
CA ASN A 68 20.58 3.26 -4.32
C ASN A 68 19.74 4.54 -4.16
N VAL A 69 20.12 5.46 -3.28
CA VAL A 69 19.47 6.76 -3.13
C VAL A 69 20.36 7.81 -3.80
N PRO A 70 19.96 8.37 -4.94
CA PRO A 70 20.79 9.33 -5.67
C PRO A 70 20.90 10.63 -4.88
N VAL A 71 22.03 10.81 -4.19
CA VAL A 71 22.44 12.10 -3.59
C VAL A 71 23.14 12.97 -4.65
N SER A 72 23.65 12.37 -5.73
CA SER A 72 24.17 13.01 -6.94
C SER A 72 23.99 12.09 -8.16
N ALA A 73 24.29 12.58 -9.38
CA ALA A 73 24.23 11.77 -10.61
C ALA A 73 25.19 10.56 -10.63
N ALA A 74 26.15 10.50 -9.70
CA ALA A 74 27.04 9.37 -9.51
C ALA A 74 26.63 8.56 -8.27
N ARG A 75 26.66 7.23 -8.38
CA ARG A 75 26.65 6.34 -7.21
C ARG A 75 27.98 6.52 -6.50
N VAL A 76 27.93 6.92 -5.22
CA VAL A 76 29.13 7.26 -4.45
C VAL A 76 29.35 6.19 -3.41
N LYS A 77 30.57 5.65 -3.33
CA LYS A 77 30.93 4.78 -2.23
C LYS A 77 31.21 5.61 -0.98
N ARG A 78 30.85 5.09 0.18
CA ARG A 78 31.04 5.78 1.48
C ARG A 78 32.50 6.17 1.73
N GLU A 79 33.44 5.36 1.23
CA GLU A 79 34.89 5.58 1.33
C GLU A 79 35.37 6.81 0.54
N ASP A 80 34.69 7.15 -0.55
CA ASP A 80 35.03 8.28 -1.43
C ASP A 80 34.48 9.63 -0.92
N LEU A 81 33.64 9.62 0.12
CA LEU A 81 33.08 10.82 0.72
C LEU A 81 34.08 11.53 1.64
N SER A 82 34.05 12.87 1.66
CA SER A 82 34.75 13.66 2.67
C SER A 82 34.24 13.30 4.08
N PRO A 83 35.04 13.53 5.14
CA PRO A 83 34.61 13.27 6.51
C PRO A 83 33.27 13.95 6.87
N GLU A 84 33.07 15.19 6.41
CA GLU A 84 31.84 15.96 6.63
C GLU A 84 30.65 15.35 5.88
N ALA A 85 30.85 14.98 4.61
CA ALA A 85 29.80 14.36 3.79
C ALA A 85 29.40 12.97 4.32
N ARG A 86 30.37 12.21 4.85
CA ARG A 86 30.10 10.91 5.49
C ARG A 86 29.26 11.08 6.74
N SER A 87 29.60 12.04 7.61
CA SER A 87 28.80 12.33 8.81
C SER A 87 27.39 12.79 8.47
N ALA A 88 27.22 13.61 7.42
CA ALA A 88 25.91 14.03 6.95
C ALA A 88 25.08 12.85 6.39
N ALA A 89 25.70 11.96 5.61
CA ALA A 89 25.05 10.77 5.09
C ALA A 89 24.59 9.82 6.21
N ASP A 90 25.44 9.60 7.22
CA ASP A 90 25.12 8.78 8.39
C ASP A 90 23.93 9.37 9.15
N ALA A 91 23.92 10.69 9.39
CA ALA A 91 22.80 11.36 10.06
C ALA A 91 21.49 11.28 9.26
N VAL A 92 21.54 11.46 7.94
CA VAL A 92 20.36 11.31 7.07
C VAL A 92 19.84 9.87 7.10
N PHE A 93 20.74 8.89 7.07
CA PHE A 93 20.37 7.48 7.17
C PHE A 93 19.75 7.13 8.52
N GLU A 94 20.28 7.64 9.63
CA GLU A 94 19.68 7.45 10.95
C GLU A 94 18.26 8.01 11.02
N VAL A 95 18.06 9.25 10.54
CA VAL A 95 16.73 9.88 10.46
C VAL A 95 15.79 9.06 9.56
N LEU A 96 16.30 8.55 8.43
CA LEU A 96 15.55 7.67 7.54
C LEU A 96 15.11 6.39 8.27
N MET A 97 16.01 5.73 9.00
CA MET A 97 15.71 4.50 9.73
C MET A 97 14.72 4.72 10.86
N ILE A 98 14.80 5.87 11.56
CA ILE A 98 13.81 6.26 12.58
C ILE A 98 12.44 6.43 11.91
N ALA A 99 12.36 7.19 10.82
CA ALA A 99 11.10 7.38 10.09
C ALA A 99 10.53 6.05 9.58
N TYR A 100 11.37 5.17 9.05
CA TYR A 100 10.99 3.84 8.58
C TYR A 100 10.50 2.94 9.70
N SER A 101 11.11 2.99 10.89
CA SER A 101 10.66 2.21 12.06
C SER A 101 9.31 2.69 12.57
N ALA A 102 9.08 4.01 12.63
CA ALA A 102 7.79 4.59 12.99
C ALA A 102 6.72 4.18 11.98
N TYR A 103 7.03 4.27 10.68
CA TYR A 103 6.13 3.82 9.62
C TYR A 103 5.91 2.31 9.67
N GLY A 104 6.94 1.54 10.01
CA GLY A 104 6.92 0.09 10.21
C GLY A 104 5.91 -0.39 11.25
N VAL A 105 5.65 0.42 12.28
CA VAL A 105 4.62 0.15 13.30
C VAL A 105 3.27 0.73 12.89
N LEU A 106 3.27 1.95 12.36
CA LEU A 106 2.06 2.68 12.03
C LEU A 106 1.27 2.01 10.91
N LEU A 107 1.93 1.56 9.83
CA LEU A 107 1.26 0.98 8.67
C LEU A 107 0.53 -0.33 9.00
N PRO A 108 1.14 -1.33 9.67
CA PRO A 108 0.44 -2.53 10.09
C PRO A 108 -0.67 -2.26 11.11
N LEU A 109 -0.46 -1.30 12.02
CA LEU A 109 -1.49 -0.90 12.97
C LEU A 109 -2.68 -0.30 12.24
N CYS A 110 -2.46 0.63 11.31
CA CYS A 110 -3.52 1.22 10.50
C CYS A 110 -4.19 0.19 9.59
N PHE A 111 -3.42 -0.70 8.95
CA PHE A 111 -3.95 -1.76 8.11
C PHE A 111 -4.80 -2.75 8.91
N GLY A 112 -4.35 -3.18 10.08
CA GLY A 112 -5.08 -4.08 10.96
C GLY A 112 -6.30 -3.41 11.58
N TRP A 113 -6.11 -2.22 12.15
CA TRP A 113 -7.15 -1.50 12.87
C TRP A 113 -8.21 -0.91 11.93
N ALA A 114 -7.82 -0.09 10.96
CA ALA A 114 -8.77 0.50 10.00
C ALA A 114 -9.31 -0.56 9.02
N GLY A 115 -8.57 -1.63 8.78
CA GLY A 115 -9.02 -2.73 7.93
C GLY A 115 -10.11 -3.58 8.59
N PHE A 116 -9.92 -3.98 9.85
CA PHE A 116 -10.71 -5.04 10.48
C PHE A 116 -11.43 -4.65 11.77
N VAL A 117 -10.92 -3.68 12.54
CA VAL A 117 -11.47 -3.32 13.86
C VAL A 117 -12.43 -2.15 13.76
N ASP A 118 -12.00 -1.06 13.14
CA ASP A 118 -12.79 0.15 12.94
C ASP A 118 -12.66 0.65 11.49
N PRO A 119 -13.48 0.12 10.56
CA PRO A 119 -13.56 0.61 9.18
C PRO A 119 -13.88 2.09 9.05
N GLY A 120 -14.46 2.71 10.10
CA GLY A 120 -14.74 4.15 10.12
C GLY A 120 -13.47 5.01 10.07
N MET A 121 -12.31 4.45 10.41
CA MET A 121 -11.02 5.15 10.35
C MET A 121 -10.37 5.18 8.96
N ARG A 122 -10.85 4.37 8.00
CA ARG A 122 -10.25 4.28 6.66
C ARG A 122 -10.18 5.62 5.92
N PRO A 123 -11.20 6.50 5.96
CA PRO A 123 -11.11 7.81 5.30
C PRO A 123 -10.02 8.70 5.89
N ALA A 124 -9.82 8.67 7.21
CA ALA A 124 -8.76 9.44 7.86
C ALA A 124 -7.36 8.93 7.48
N PHE A 125 -7.18 7.61 7.45
CA PHE A 125 -5.95 6.99 6.96
C PHE A 125 -5.66 7.35 5.50
N CYS A 126 -6.65 7.19 4.61
CA CYS A 126 -6.51 7.55 3.20
C CYS A 126 -6.22 9.04 3.02
N ALA A 127 -6.85 9.93 3.79
CA ALA A 127 -6.57 11.36 3.74
C ALA A 127 -5.13 11.69 4.15
N ALA A 128 -4.62 11.06 5.21
CA ALA A 128 -3.23 11.20 5.62
C ALA A 128 -2.26 10.73 4.53
N MET A 129 -2.54 9.57 3.91
CA MET A 129 -1.75 9.06 2.78
C MET A 129 -1.81 9.98 1.56
N THR A 130 -2.99 10.48 1.20
CA THR A 130 -3.16 11.47 0.12
C THR A 130 -2.32 12.72 0.36
N LEU A 131 -2.32 13.28 1.58
CA LEU A 131 -1.49 14.43 1.93
C LEU A 131 0.01 14.12 1.79
N LEU A 132 0.43 12.91 2.20
CA LEU A 132 1.81 12.46 2.03
C LEU A 132 2.20 12.34 0.55
N MET A 133 1.30 11.87 -0.31
CA MET A 133 1.54 11.83 -1.76
C MET A 133 1.64 13.23 -2.36
N PHE A 134 0.81 14.19 -1.93
CA PHE A 134 0.96 15.59 -2.32
C PHE A 134 2.30 16.19 -1.88
N ALA A 135 2.75 15.88 -0.66
CA ALA A 135 4.07 16.29 -0.18
C ALA A 135 5.20 15.69 -1.04
N LYS A 136 5.11 14.41 -1.41
CA LYS A 136 6.05 13.76 -2.35
C LYS A 136 6.05 14.44 -3.71
N VAL A 137 4.87 14.71 -4.28
CA VAL A 137 4.75 15.41 -5.57
C VAL A 137 5.41 16.79 -5.51
N ARG A 138 5.17 17.56 -4.44
CA ARG A 138 5.83 18.86 -4.24
C ARG A 138 7.35 18.73 -4.19
N LEU A 139 7.89 17.74 -3.46
CA LEU A 139 9.33 17.49 -3.40
C LEU A 139 9.92 17.20 -4.79
N PHE A 140 9.22 16.43 -5.62
CA PHE A 140 9.65 16.18 -7.00
C PHE A 140 9.60 17.44 -7.89
N TYR A 141 8.61 18.32 -7.72
CA TYR A 141 8.54 19.57 -8.50
C TYR A 141 9.64 20.57 -8.17
N VAL A 142 10.13 20.56 -6.93
CA VAL A 142 11.22 21.42 -6.44
C VAL A 142 12.59 20.90 -6.88
N ARG A 143 12.71 19.64 -7.34
CA ARG A 143 13.98 19.13 -7.85
C ARG A 143 14.41 19.86 -9.13
N PRO A 144 15.69 20.26 -9.24
CA PRO A 144 16.20 20.98 -10.40
C PRO A 144 16.33 20.09 -11.64
N ASP A 145 16.59 18.79 -11.49
CA ASP A 145 16.66 17.85 -12.61
C ASP A 145 15.30 17.19 -12.88
N ARG A 146 14.62 17.67 -13.92
CA ARG A 146 13.31 17.15 -14.38
C ARG A 146 13.42 16.15 -15.53
N SER A 147 14.62 15.97 -16.07
CA SER A 147 14.86 15.10 -17.22
C SER A 147 15.08 13.63 -16.85
N ASP A 148 15.31 13.33 -15.56
CA ASP A 148 15.48 11.97 -15.08
C ASP A 148 14.24 11.10 -15.36
N PRO A 149 14.33 10.07 -16.23
CA PRO A 149 13.21 9.19 -16.56
C PRO A 149 12.72 8.41 -15.33
N GLU A 150 13.57 8.14 -14.34
CA GLU A 150 13.19 7.43 -13.12
C GLU A 150 12.33 8.33 -12.21
N ALA A 151 12.71 9.59 -12.06
CA ALA A 151 11.88 10.60 -11.39
C ALA A 151 10.52 10.79 -12.09
N GLN A 152 10.50 10.84 -13.42
CA GLN A 152 9.25 10.93 -14.19
C GLN A 152 8.34 9.70 -13.99
N ALA A 153 8.91 8.50 -13.92
CA ALA A 153 8.14 7.28 -13.63
C ALA A 153 7.51 7.32 -12.22
N LYS A 154 8.25 7.81 -11.21
CA LYS A 154 7.76 7.99 -9.84
C LYS A 154 6.65 9.04 -9.74
N ILE A 155 6.77 10.14 -10.47
CA ILE A 155 5.70 11.15 -10.56
C ILE A 155 4.46 10.56 -11.22
N LYS A 156 4.62 9.80 -12.32
CA LYS A 156 3.51 9.13 -12.99
C LYS A 156 2.81 8.13 -12.07
N SER A 157 3.53 7.32 -11.31
CA SER A 157 2.89 6.39 -10.36
C SER A 157 2.09 7.13 -9.30
N LEU A 158 2.59 8.26 -8.78
CA LEU A 158 1.86 9.09 -7.82
C LEU A 158 0.53 9.60 -8.41
N PHE A 159 0.53 10.07 -9.66
CA PHE A 159 -0.67 10.62 -10.31
C PHE A 159 -1.66 9.55 -10.81
N TYR A 160 -1.18 8.41 -11.30
CA TYR A 160 -2.03 7.37 -11.89
C TYR A 160 -2.43 6.26 -10.92
N PHE A 161 -1.72 6.11 -9.81
CA PHE A 161 -1.98 5.05 -8.85
C PHE A 161 -2.27 5.60 -7.45
N ASP A 162 -1.32 6.26 -6.80
CA ASP A 162 -1.45 6.58 -5.37
C ASP A 162 -2.54 7.64 -5.09
N LEU A 163 -2.55 8.75 -5.85
CA LEU A 163 -3.54 9.81 -5.69
C LEU A 163 -4.97 9.34 -6.04
N PRO A 164 -5.22 8.62 -7.16
CA PRO A 164 -6.53 8.07 -7.44
C PRO A 164 -7.00 7.05 -6.42
N CYS A 165 -6.12 6.19 -5.90
CA CYS A 165 -6.53 5.18 -4.92
C CYS A 165 -6.88 5.82 -3.56
N TYR A 166 -5.94 6.52 -2.93
CA TYR A 166 -6.19 7.12 -1.61
C TYR A 166 -7.16 8.31 -1.69
N GLY A 167 -6.95 9.23 -2.64
CA GLY A 167 -7.79 10.40 -2.80
C GLY A 167 -9.20 10.04 -3.30
N GLY A 168 -9.31 9.07 -4.21
CA GLY A 168 -10.58 8.56 -4.68
C GLY A 168 -11.39 7.90 -3.56
N TYR A 169 -10.74 7.15 -2.67
CA TYR A 169 -11.40 6.57 -1.49
C TYR A 169 -11.98 7.65 -0.56
N VAL A 170 -11.21 8.71 -0.28
CA VAL A 170 -11.66 9.84 0.54
C VAL A 170 -12.86 10.54 -0.08
N LEU A 171 -12.77 10.87 -1.38
CA LEU A 171 -13.86 11.53 -2.11
C LEU A 171 -15.13 10.67 -2.14
N TRP A 172 -14.99 9.36 -2.37
CA TRP A 172 -16.12 8.42 -2.33
C TRP A 172 -16.75 8.37 -0.93
N SER A 173 -15.93 8.29 0.12
CA SER A 173 -16.43 8.26 1.49
C SER A 173 -17.20 9.52 1.84
N TRP A 174 -16.69 10.69 1.45
CA TRP A 174 -17.36 11.97 1.70
C TRP A 174 -18.66 12.10 0.90
N ALA A 175 -18.65 11.72 -0.38
CA ALA A 175 -19.85 11.74 -1.20
C ALA A 175 -20.95 10.85 -0.61
N ARG A 176 -20.58 9.69 -0.06
CA ARG A 176 -21.51 8.78 0.62
C ARG A 176 -22.05 9.35 1.94
N SER A 177 -21.25 10.12 2.68
CA SER A 177 -21.72 10.75 3.93
C SER A 177 -22.71 11.90 3.72
N LEU A 178 -22.78 12.45 2.50
CA LEU A 178 -23.67 13.57 2.15
C LEU A 178 -25.02 13.12 1.54
N LEU A 179 -25.14 11.85 1.15
CA LEU A 179 -26.34 11.23 0.56
C LEU A 179 -27.09 10.40 1.61
#